data_AF-A0A021VNX1-F1
#
_entry.id   AF-A0A021VNX1-F1
#
_cell.length_a   1.000
_cell.length_b   1.000
_cell.length_c   1.000
_cell.angle_alpha   90.00
_cell.angle_beta   90.00
_cell.angle_gamma   90.00
#
_symmetry.space_group_name_H-M   'P 1'
#
loop_
_entity.id
_entity.type
_entity.pdbx_description
1 polymer ?
#
loop_
_entity_poly.entity_id
_entity_poly.type
_entity_poly.pdbx_seq_one_letter_code
_entity_poly.pdbx_strand_id
1 'polypeptide(L)'
;LRRLPPYVAAGVGGGVVVGALLLLAGAAVTCWWAFSGRASTGDVVAGLRVDLLGGALLAVAQLAVVPNLVAWATAWVVGPGFSVGVGTVYSPAEVTVGALPALPVLGSLPTERASGGVLVLVPVLVVLAGAAGGWYVHRAAATSRGRHAPAAVGVLALTAALL
;
A
#
# COMPACT_ATOMS: atom_id res chain seq x y z
N LEU A 1 -15.46 -6.25 -21.97
CA LEU A 1 -16.24 -7.09 -21.02
C LEU A 1 -17.36 -7.93 -21.66
N ARG A 2 -18.01 -7.50 -22.76
CA ARG A 2 -19.14 -8.24 -23.40
C ARG A 2 -18.83 -9.64 -24.00
N ARG A 3 -17.59 -10.15 -23.89
CA ARG A 3 -17.17 -11.47 -24.43
C ARG A 3 -16.50 -12.39 -23.41
N LEU A 4 -16.35 -11.97 -22.15
CA LEU A 4 -15.69 -12.80 -21.14
C LEU A 4 -16.70 -13.74 -20.47
N PRO A 5 -16.32 -15.00 -20.18
CA PRO A 5 -17.15 -15.89 -19.38
C PRO A 5 -17.46 -15.26 -18.01
N PRO A 6 -18.67 -15.45 -17.44
CA PRO A 6 -19.09 -14.81 -16.19
C PRO A 6 -18.13 -15.05 -15.01
N TYR A 7 -17.51 -16.23 -14.94
CA TYR A 7 -16.55 -16.57 -13.89
C TYR A 7 -15.24 -15.76 -14.01
N VAL A 8 -14.80 -15.42 -15.22
CA VAL A 8 -13.62 -14.57 -15.44
C VAL A 8 -13.93 -13.14 -15.03
N ALA A 9 -15.09 -12.62 -15.43
CA ALA A 9 -15.51 -11.27 -15.05
C ALA A 9 -15.67 -11.13 -13.52
N ALA A 10 -16.24 -12.15 -12.86
CA ALA A 10 -16.33 -12.19 -11.40
C ALA A 10 -14.94 -12.21 -10.74
N GLY A 11 -14.04 -13.08 -11.22
CA GLY A 11 -12.67 -13.17 -10.70
C GLY A 11 -11.89 -11.87 -10.83
N VAL A 12 -11.93 -11.23 -12.01
CA VAL A 12 -11.31 -9.91 -12.26
C VAL A 12 -11.91 -8.86 -11.33
N GLY A 13 -13.24 -8.81 -11.19
CA GLY A 13 -13.90 -7.86 -10.29
C GLY A 13 -13.47 -8.05 -8.83
N GLY A 14 -13.34 -9.30 -8.38
CA GLY A 14 -12.85 -9.59 -7.04
C GLY A 14 -11.37 -9.26 -6.83
N GLY A 15 -10.51 -9.50 -7.83
CA GLY A 15 -9.11 -9.06 -7.80
C GLY A 15 -8.99 -7.54 -7.69
N VAL A 16 -9.77 -6.79 -8.47
CA VAL A 16 -9.85 -5.33 -8.40
C VAL A 16 -10.28 -4.86 -7.01
N VAL A 17 -11.24 -5.55 -6.37
CA VAL A 17 -11.64 -5.25 -4.98
C VAL A 17 -10.48 -5.47 -4.01
N VAL A 18 -9.75 -6.59 -4.12
CA VAL A 18 -8.58 -6.86 -3.26
C VAL A 18 -7.52 -5.77 -3.44
N GLY A 19 -7.12 -5.48 -4.69
CA GLY A 19 -6.12 -4.47 -4.99
C GLY A 19 -6.53 -3.08 -4.52
N ALA A 20 -7.80 -2.69 -4.72
CA ALA A 20 -8.32 -1.41 -4.23
C ALA A 20 -8.27 -1.31 -2.69
N LEU A 21 -8.64 -2.38 -1.98
CA LEU A 21 -8.58 -2.39 -0.51
C LEU A 21 -7.13 -2.28 0.01
N LEU A 22 -6.19 -2.97 -0.63
CA LEU A 22 -4.77 -2.90 -0.27
C LEU A 22 -4.18 -1.52 -0.57
N LEU A 23 -4.51 -0.92 -1.71
CA LEU A 23 -4.10 0.45 -2.05
C LEU A 23 -4.68 1.47 -1.08
N LEU A 24 -5.95 1.31 -0.67
CA LEU A 24 -6.57 2.17 0.34
C LEU A 24 -5.88 2.01 1.71
N ALA A 25 -5.52 0.79 2.10
CA ALA A 25 -4.74 0.55 3.31
C ALA A 25 -3.35 1.20 3.23
N GLY A 26 -2.65 1.05 2.11
CA GLY A 26 -1.37 1.72 1.86
C GLY A 26 -1.48 3.25 1.88
N ALA A 27 -2.54 3.82 1.31
CA ALA A 27 -2.81 5.25 1.37
C ALA A 27 -3.08 5.72 2.81
N ALA A 28 -3.85 4.96 3.60
CA ALA A 28 -4.09 5.26 5.01
C ALA A 28 -2.80 5.23 5.84
N VAL A 29 -1.94 4.22 5.60
CA VAL A 29 -0.61 4.14 6.23
C VAL A 29 0.29 5.30 5.81
N THR A 30 0.24 5.72 4.54
CA THR A 30 0.97 6.91 4.07
C THR A 30 0.52 8.18 4.80
N CYS A 31 -0.79 8.37 4.99
CA CYS A 31 -1.33 9.47 5.77
C CYS A 31 -0.88 9.40 7.24
N TRP A 32 -0.85 8.20 7.83
CA TRP A 32 -0.37 7.99 9.19
C TRP A 32 1.11 8.38 9.33
N TRP A 33 1.98 7.89 8.45
CA TRP A 33 3.40 8.24 8.38
C TRP A 33 3.61 9.74 8.23
N ALA A 34 2.94 10.35 7.24
CA ALA A 34 2.98 11.78 7.00
C ALA A 34 2.57 12.58 8.25
N PHE A 35 1.53 12.15 8.96
CA PHE A 35 1.05 12.82 10.17
C PHE A 35 2.01 12.66 11.36
N SER A 36 2.58 11.47 11.57
CA SER A 36 3.56 11.19 12.63
C SER A 36 4.91 11.87 12.38
N GLY A 37 5.29 12.02 11.12
CA GLY A 37 6.57 12.58 10.69
C GLY A 37 6.63 14.10 10.57
N ARG A 38 5.50 14.81 10.76
CA ARG A 38 5.41 16.26 10.46
C ARG A 38 6.47 17.11 11.14
N ALA A 39 6.86 16.75 12.37
CA ALA A 39 7.90 17.46 13.11
C ALA A 39 9.27 17.32 12.41
N SER A 40 9.69 16.09 12.11
CA SER A 40 10.96 15.82 11.40
C SER A 40 10.98 16.46 10.01
N THR A 41 9.89 16.33 9.26
CA THR A 41 9.75 16.99 7.95
C THR A 41 9.85 18.52 8.08
N GLY A 42 9.25 19.12 9.11
CA GLY A 42 9.32 20.55 9.39
C GLY A 42 10.74 21.03 9.69
N ASP A 43 11.50 20.27 10.47
CA ASP A 43 12.90 20.58 10.79
C ASP A 43 13.79 20.60 9.53
N VAL A 44 13.59 19.63 8.62
CA VAL A 44 14.32 19.59 7.34
C VAL A 44 13.95 20.79 6.46
N VAL A 45 12.67 21.13 6.36
CA VAL A 45 12.21 22.32 5.60
C VAL A 45 12.78 23.61 6.19
N ALA A 46 12.81 23.74 7.52
CA ALA A 46 13.39 24.90 8.18
C ALA A 46 14.89 25.04 7.90
N GLY A 47 15.63 23.91 7.88
CA GLY A 47 17.05 23.86 7.54
C GLY A 47 17.35 24.25 6.09
N LEU A 48 16.43 24.00 5.16
CA LEU A 48 16.58 24.36 3.74
C LEU A 48 16.47 25.88 3.48
N ARG A 49 15.97 26.66 4.45
CA ARG A 49 15.76 28.12 4.33
C ARG A 49 15.07 28.55 3.03
N VAL A 50 14.06 27.78 2.60
CA VAL A 50 13.30 28.06 1.38
C VAL A 50 12.49 29.34 1.53
N ASP A 51 12.43 30.12 0.45
CA ASP A 51 11.49 31.22 0.30
C ASP A 51 10.08 30.70 -0.07
N LEU A 52 9.11 31.59 -0.22
CA LEU A 52 7.72 31.19 -0.49
C LEU A 52 7.60 30.37 -1.79
N LEU A 53 8.30 30.79 -2.84
CA LEU A 53 8.28 30.08 -4.13
C LEU A 53 8.99 28.73 -4.02
N GLY A 54 10.17 28.66 -3.40
CA GLY A 54 10.88 27.43 -3.14
C GLY A 54 10.08 26.46 -2.28
N GLY A 55 9.37 26.96 -1.26
CA GLY A 55 8.47 26.17 -0.43
C GLY A 55 7.28 25.61 -1.21
N ALA A 56 6.67 26.41 -2.09
CA ALA A 56 5.57 25.96 -2.95
C ALA A 56 6.03 24.89 -3.96
N LEU A 57 7.18 25.10 -4.62
CA LEU A 57 7.76 24.12 -5.53
C LEU A 57 8.16 22.83 -4.81
N LEU A 58 8.70 22.94 -3.60
CA LEU A 58 9.03 21.80 -2.75
C LEU A 58 7.78 21.02 -2.35
N ALA A 59 6.68 21.71 -2.01
CA ALA A 59 5.40 21.05 -1.73
C ALA A 59 4.86 20.29 -2.95
N VAL A 60 4.93 20.89 -4.14
CA VAL A 60 4.55 20.23 -5.40
C VAL A 60 5.44 19.01 -5.68
N ALA A 61 6.75 19.14 -5.48
CA ALA A 61 7.69 18.04 -5.66
C ALA A 61 7.41 16.89 -4.66
N GLN A 62 7.08 17.19 -3.41
CA GLN A 62 6.70 16.17 -2.43
C GLN A 62 5.39 15.47 -2.81
N LEU A 63 4.39 16.21 -3.30
CA LEU A 63 3.14 15.63 -3.80
C LEU A 63 3.37 14.68 -4.98
N ALA A 64 4.33 14.97 -5.85
CA ALA A 64 4.69 14.10 -6.96
C ALA A 64 5.25 12.73 -6.50
N VAL A 65 5.82 12.65 -5.29
CA VAL A 65 6.38 11.41 -4.72
C VAL A 65 5.33 10.62 -3.92
N VAL A 66 4.17 11.19 -3.62
CA VAL A 66 3.09 10.51 -2.86
C VAL A 66 2.68 9.16 -3.47
N PRO A 67 2.50 9.00 -4.80
CA PRO A 67 2.16 7.70 -5.38
C PRO A 67 3.20 6.62 -5.05
N ASN A 68 4.48 6.99 -5.01
CA ASN A 68 5.56 6.08 -4.66
C ASN A 68 5.54 5.72 -3.17
N LEU A 69 5.21 6.67 -2.28
CA LEU A 69 4.99 6.38 -0.85
C LEU A 69 3.83 5.42 -0.63
N VAL A 70 2.73 5.58 -1.38
CA VAL A 70 1.58 4.67 -1.31
C VAL A 70 1.98 3.26 -1.74
N ALA A 71 2.78 3.12 -2.80
CA ALA A 71 3.31 1.83 -3.23
C ALA A 71 4.19 1.18 -2.14
N TRP A 72 5.10 1.93 -1.54
CA TRP A 72 5.93 1.46 -0.42
C TRP A 72 5.10 1.08 0.81
N ALA A 73 4.12 1.89 1.18
CA ALA A 73 3.20 1.60 2.27
C ALA A 73 2.33 0.38 1.98
N THR A 74 1.92 0.15 0.73
CA THR A 74 1.21 -1.06 0.32
C THR A 74 2.10 -2.29 0.47
N ALA A 75 3.36 -2.23 0.04
CA ALA A 75 4.34 -3.31 0.23
C ALA A 75 4.61 -3.59 1.73
N TRP A 76 4.63 -2.54 2.56
CA TRP A 76 4.68 -2.66 4.02
C TRP A 76 3.44 -3.35 4.57
N VAL A 77 2.23 -2.98 4.13
CA VAL A 77 0.97 -3.64 4.53
C VAL A 77 0.94 -5.11 4.16
N VAL A 78 1.44 -5.46 2.98
CA VAL A 78 1.50 -6.85 2.52
C VAL A 78 2.51 -7.68 3.34
N GLY A 79 3.49 -7.03 3.96
CA GLY A 79 4.49 -7.68 4.82
C GLY A 79 5.95 -7.59 4.36
N PRO A 80 6.31 -7.81 3.08
CA PRO A 80 7.73 -7.83 2.67
C PRO A 80 8.42 -6.47 2.85
N GLY A 81 7.65 -5.39 2.87
CA GLY A 81 8.21 -4.06 3.08
C GLY A 81 8.92 -3.49 1.84
N PHE A 82 9.81 -2.53 2.08
CA PHE A 82 10.59 -1.86 1.05
C PHE A 82 11.96 -1.43 1.60
N SER A 83 12.85 -0.97 0.73
CA SER A 83 14.15 -0.42 1.09
C SER A 83 14.35 0.97 0.50
N VAL A 84 15.05 1.82 1.23
CA VAL A 84 15.48 3.15 0.79
C VAL A 84 16.97 3.26 1.10
N GLY A 85 17.80 2.98 0.09
CA GLY A 85 19.24 2.84 0.26
C GLY A 85 19.69 1.40 0.57
N VAL A 86 21.00 1.19 0.59
CA VAL A 86 21.61 -0.13 0.78
C VAL A 86 21.56 -0.50 2.27
N GLY A 87 21.17 -1.75 2.55
CA GLY A 87 21.13 -2.28 3.92
C GLY A 87 19.96 -1.79 4.77
N THR A 88 18.96 -1.15 4.16
CA THR A 88 17.76 -0.71 4.87
C THR A 88 16.58 -1.64 4.61
N VAL A 89 15.73 -1.77 5.61
CA VAL A 89 14.49 -2.55 5.55
C VAL A 89 13.42 -1.77 6.27
N TYR A 90 12.26 -1.62 5.64
CA TYR A 90 11.07 -1.05 6.25
C TYR A 90 9.93 -2.03 6.11
N SER A 91 9.67 -2.83 7.15
CA SER A 91 8.59 -3.81 7.20
C SER A 91 7.85 -3.74 8.53
N PRO A 92 6.65 -4.33 8.67
CA PRO A 92 5.95 -4.36 9.96
C PRO A 92 6.68 -5.18 11.02
N ALA A 93 7.49 -6.16 10.61
CA ALA A 93 8.23 -7.04 11.51
C ALA A 93 9.57 -6.42 11.96
N GLU A 94 10.26 -5.75 11.04
CA GLU A 94 11.59 -5.19 11.25
C GLU A 94 11.74 -3.87 10.49
N VAL A 95 12.33 -2.87 11.15
CA VAL A 95 12.77 -1.63 10.54
C VAL A 95 14.26 -1.43 10.84
N THR A 96 15.06 -1.36 9.79
CA THR A 96 16.50 -1.07 9.81
C THR A 96 16.73 0.18 8.97
N VAL A 97 17.07 1.29 9.63
CA VAL A 97 17.20 2.62 9.00
C VAL A 97 18.65 2.87 8.59
N GLY A 98 18.84 3.55 7.45
CA GLY A 98 20.16 3.96 6.95
C GLY A 98 20.24 5.47 6.73
N ALA A 99 21.35 5.93 6.14
CA ALA A 99 21.48 7.32 5.75
C ALA A 99 20.47 7.66 4.65
N LEU A 100 19.51 8.53 4.97
CA LEU A 100 18.50 9.01 4.03
C LEU A 100 18.97 10.32 3.38
N PRO A 101 18.66 10.54 2.08
CA PRO A 101 18.77 11.86 1.47
C PRO A 101 17.99 12.91 2.25
N ALA A 102 18.41 14.18 2.19
CA ALA A 102 17.74 15.31 2.83
C ALA A 102 16.42 15.72 2.12
N LEU A 103 15.57 14.74 1.80
CA LEU A 103 14.23 14.94 1.28
C LEU A 103 13.23 14.94 2.44
N PRO A 104 12.51 16.04 2.70
CA PRO A 104 11.67 16.16 3.89
C PRO A 104 10.62 15.06 4.04
N VAL A 105 10.09 14.56 2.92
CA VAL A 105 9.07 13.51 2.92
C VAL A 105 9.62 12.16 3.42
N LEU A 106 10.93 11.91 3.28
CA LEU A 106 11.56 10.68 3.81
C LEU A 106 11.67 10.71 5.33
N GLY A 107 11.64 11.89 5.96
CA GLY A 107 11.55 12.04 7.42
C GLY A 107 10.22 11.54 8.00
N SER A 108 9.23 11.22 7.15
CA SER A 108 7.97 10.63 7.58
C SER A 108 7.97 9.11 7.65
N LEU A 109 9.01 8.45 7.13
CA LEU A 109 9.10 7.00 7.13
C LEU A 109 9.12 6.42 8.56
N PRO A 110 8.62 5.19 8.75
CA PRO A 110 8.61 4.56 10.06
C PRO A 110 10.03 4.42 10.59
N THR A 111 10.18 4.71 11.88
CA THR A 111 11.44 4.55 12.60
C THR A 111 11.53 3.15 13.20
N GLU A 112 12.68 2.76 13.74
CA GLU A 112 12.89 1.44 14.37
C GLU A 112 11.84 1.10 15.43
N ARG A 113 11.33 2.13 16.15
CA ARG A 113 10.27 2.00 17.16
C ARG A 113 8.89 1.67 16.57
N ALA A 114 8.70 1.87 15.27
CA ALA A 114 7.46 1.59 14.54
C ALA A 114 7.52 0.23 13.83
N SER A 115 8.11 -0.77 14.49
CA SER A 115 8.19 -2.16 14.03
C SER A 115 7.93 -3.14 15.18
N GLY A 116 7.50 -4.36 14.86
CA GLY A 116 7.21 -5.39 15.86
C GLY A 116 5.88 -5.22 16.58
N GLY A 117 5.68 -6.01 17.66
CA GLY A 117 4.47 -5.98 18.48
C GLY A 117 3.19 -6.24 17.65
N VAL A 118 2.18 -5.37 17.81
CA VAL A 118 0.91 -5.47 17.08
C VAL A 118 1.06 -5.26 15.58
N LEU A 119 2.12 -4.55 15.14
CA LEU A 119 2.33 -4.25 13.72
C LEU A 119 2.67 -5.52 12.91
N VAL A 120 3.20 -6.56 13.56
CA VAL A 120 3.41 -7.88 12.92
C VAL A 120 2.10 -8.48 12.38
N LEU A 121 0.96 -8.06 12.92
CA LEU A 121 -0.36 -8.51 12.46
C LEU A 121 -0.89 -7.74 11.26
N VAL A 122 -0.20 -6.70 10.78
CA VAL A 122 -0.66 -5.91 9.63
C VAL A 122 -0.94 -6.75 8.37
N PRO A 123 -0.14 -7.78 8.02
CA PRO A 123 -0.45 -8.65 6.87
C PRO A 123 -1.79 -9.39 6.98
N VAL A 124 -2.45 -9.43 8.14
CA VAL A 124 -3.84 -9.89 8.27
C VAL A 124 -4.79 -9.08 7.38
N LEU A 125 -4.49 -7.82 7.09
CA LEU A 125 -5.24 -7.00 6.14
C LEU A 125 -5.31 -7.63 4.74
N VAL A 126 -4.27 -8.36 4.33
CA VAL A 126 -4.26 -9.11 3.05
C VAL A 126 -5.29 -10.24 3.08
N VAL A 127 -5.37 -10.95 4.20
CA VAL A 127 -6.37 -12.02 4.40
C VAL A 127 -7.78 -11.45 4.39
N LEU A 128 -8.00 -10.32 5.07
CA LEU A 128 -9.30 -9.64 5.09
C LEU A 128 -9.70 -9.10 3.70
N ALA A 129 -8.75 -8.52 2.96
CA ALA A 129 -8.99 -8.08 1.58
C ALA A 129 -9.32 -9.27 0.67
N GLY A 130 -8.57 -10.37 0.77
CA GLY A 130 -8.82 -11.61 0.05
C GLY A 130 -10.19 -12.22 0.38
N ALA A 131 -10.59 -12.21 1.65
CA ALA A 131 -11.92 -12.66 2.08
C ALA A 131 -13.04 -11.78 1.50
N ALA A 132 -12.85 -10.46 1.48
CA ALA A 132 -13.80 -9.53 0.85
C ALA A 132 -13.91 -9.75 -0.67
N GLY A 133 -12.79 -9.96 -1.35
CA GLY A 133 -12.76 -10.32 -2.78
C GLY A 133 -13.45 -11.66 -3.05
N GLY A 134 -13.17 -12.68 -2.23
CA GLY A 134 -13.81 -13.99 -2.32
C GLY A 134 -15.33 -13.93 -2.10
N TRP A 135 -15.76 -13.12 -1.13
CA TRP A 135 -17.18 -12.87 -0.88
C TRP A 135 -17.86 -12.13 -2.04
N TYR A 136 -17.18 -11.15 -2.65
CA TYR A 136 -17.65 -10.48 -3.86
C TYR A 136 -17.84 -11.48 -5.01
N VAL A 137 -16.83 -12.34 -5.25
CA VAL A 137 -16.92 -13.40 -6.27
C VAL A 137 -18.05 -14.37 -5.97
N HIS A 138 -18.21 -14.80 -4.72
CA HIS A 138 -19.28 -15.69 -4.31
C HIS A 138 -20.66 -15.09 -4.60
N ARG A 139 -20.88 -13.81 -4.28
CA ARG A 139 -22.15 -13.12 -4.59
C ARG A 139 -22.39 -12.96 -6.09
N ALA A 140 -21.35 -12.64 -6.85
CA ALA A 140 -21.44 -12.53 -8.31
C ALA A 140 -21.73 -13.88 -8.97
N ALA A 141 -21.08 -14.95 -8.50
CA ALA A 141 -21.19 -16.30 -9.06
C ALA A 141 -22.44 -17.07 -8.59
N ALA A 142 -23.07 -16.70 -7.47
CA ALA A 142 -24.31 -17.32 -6.98
C ALA A 142 -25.49 -17.19 -7.98
N THR A 143 -25.39 -16.27 -8.94
CA THR A 143 -26.34 -16.15 -10.06
C THR A 143 -26.10 -17.15 -11.20
N SER A 144 -24.96 -17.84 -11.21
CA SER A 144 -24.52 -18.78 -12.25
C SER A 144 -24.30 -20.19 -11.69
N ARG A 145 -25.05 -21.17 -12.20
CA ARG A 145 -25.19 -22.52 -11.62
C ARG A 145 -23.87 -23.34 -11.63
N GLY A 146 -23.14 -23.32 -10.52
CA GLY A 146 -22.62 -24.52 -9.83
C GLY A 146 -21.37 -25.27 -10.32
N ARG A 147 -20.73 -24.99 -11.47
CA ARG A 147 -19.55 -25.79 -11.92
C ARG A 147 -18.22 -25.05 -12.11
N HIS A 148 -18.20 -23.72 -11.98
CA HIS A 148 -16.99 -22.91 -12.27
C HIS A 148 -16.50 -22.06 -11.08
N ALA A 149 -16.99 -22.32 -9.87
CA ALA A 149 -16.52 -21.68 -8.65
C ALA A 149 -14.98 -21.73 -8.45
N PRO A 150 -14.28 -22.87 -8.64
CA PRO A 150 -12.83 -22.91 -8.47
C PRO A 150 -12.09 -22.06 -9.52
N ALA A 151 -12.61 -21.97 -10.76
CA ALA A 151 -12.01 -21.16 -11.81
C ALA A 151 -12.12 -19.65 -11.51
N ALA A 152 -13.24 -19.20 -10.94
CA ALA A 152 -13.41 -17.81 -10.52
C ALA A 152 -12.46 -17.42 -9.39
N VAL A 153 -12.25 -18.32 -8.41
CA VAL A 153 -11.27 -18.13 -7.32
C VAL A 153 -9.85 -18.09 -7.87
N GLY A 154 -9.52 -18.96 -8.83
CA GLY A 154 -8.23 -18.94 -9.52
C GLY A 154 -7.97 -17.61 -10.24
N VAL A 155 -8.95 -17.09 -10.98
CA VAL A 155 -8.83 -15.78 -11.65
C VAL A 155 -8.70 -14.64 -10.65
N LEU A 156 -9.45 -14.67 -9.54
CA LEU A 156 -9.29 -13.70 -8.45
C LEU A 156 -7.87 -13.73 -7.87
N ALA A 157 -7.36 -14.91 -7.53
CA ALA A 157 -6.02 -15.04 -6.94
C ALA A 157 -4.95 -14.54 -7.90
N LEU A 158 -5.05 -14.90 -9.19
CA LEU A 158 -4.13 -14.44 -10.23
C LEU A 158 -4.20 -12.92 -10.43
N THR A 159 -5.39 -12.35 -10.50
CA THR A 159 -5.54 -10.90 -10.69
C THR A 159 -5.10 -10.11 -9.46
N ALA A 160 -5.43 -10.57 -8.26
CA ALA A 160 -4.95 -9.96 -7.02
C ALA A 160 -3.42 -10.04 -6.88
N ALA A 161 -2.80 -11.13 -7.36
CA ALA A 161 -1.35 -11.29 -7.36
C ALA A 161 -0.63 -10.43 -8.41
N LEU A 162 -1.34 -9.95 -9.44
CA LEU A 162 -0.80 -9.10 -10.50
C LEU A 162 -1.00 -7.60 -10.24
N LEU A 163 -1.84 -7.23 -9.28
CA LEU A 163 -2.08 -5.85 -8.84
C LEU A 163 -1.09 -5.44 -7.75
#